data_AF-A0A424TQH5-F1
#
_entry.id   AF-A0A424TQH5-F1
#
_cell.length_a   1.000
_cell.length_b   1.000
_cell.length_c   1.000
_cell.angle_alpha   90.00
_cell.angle_beta   90.00
_cell.angle_gamma   90.00
#
_symmetry.space_group_name_H-M   'P 1'
#
loop_
_entity.id
_entity.type
_entity.pdbx_description
1 polymer ?
#
loop_
_entity_poly.entity_id
_entity_poly.type
_entity_poly.pdbx_seq_one_letter_code
_entity_poly.pdbx_strand_id
1 'polypeptide(L)'
;MNARAEIDALWSVEGQVAALAACVVALADALGLEVAGTLDDRLSAEDFDFSAVAMALAGSDAEAEAEAEVRGPHVALTALLAEAGFASIEALHDPSLEDTALMITCHDSLSAISVMLGESVDALLTLTEVHQLDAQGLWLAQYLSAALQGQMMLLATRDALPTQVPANIRATAPIADALSLTVPDLPWTADRWPLADQVSALQSLCGVLQGFGLDLEGQGVLGAATACISSGYAPATLRSLHLKTADALDGLNRVLDQWSPTSNPALASEPEVALVQGALARARDVLEQATGEPE
;
A
#
# COMPACT_ATOMS: atom_id res chain seq x y z
N MET A 1 16.35 6.06 4.24
CA MET A 1 16.02 4.61 4.19
C MET A 1 15.52 4.34 2.78
N ASN A 2 15.87 3.24 2.12
CA ASN A 2 15.30 2.93 0.79
C ASN A 2 13.83 2.51 1.00
N ALA A 3 12.88 3.06 0.22
CA ALA A 3 11.44 2.80 0.32
C ALA A 3 11.11 1.29 0.29
N ARG A 4 11.89 0.47 -0.42
CA ARG A 4 11.73 -0.99 -0.37
C ARG A 4 11.97 -1.60 1.02
N ALA A 5 12.96 -1.10 1.76
CA ALA A 5 13.26 -1.54 3.11
C ALA A 5 12.20 -1.05 4.12
N GLU A 6 11.62 0.12 3.86
CA GLU A 6 10.48 0.65 4.61
C GLU A 6 9.26 -0.25 4.46
N ILE A 7 8.90 -0.63 3.23
CA ILE A 7 7.82 -1.57 2.98
C ILE A 7 8.11 -2.92 3.66
N ASP A 8 9.35 -3.42 3.61
CA ASP A 8 9.71 -4.66 4.33
C ASP A 8 9.45 -4.56 5.84
N ALA A 9 9.82 -3.41 6.43
CA ALA A 9 9.62 -3.15 7.85
C ALA A 9 8.13 -3.00 8.21
N LEU A 10 7.32 -2.35 7.38
CA LEU A 10 5.86 -2.24 7.58
C LEU A 10 5.20 -3.63 7.59
N TRP A 11 5.59 -4.50 6.66
CA TRP A 11 5.06 -5.86 6.55
C TRP A 11 5.76 -6.89 7.45
N SER A 12 6.75 -6.46 8.25
CA SER A 12 7.39 -7.31 9.26
C SER A 12 6.41 -7.64 10.39
N VAL A 13 6.79 -8.58 11.24
CA VAL A 13 5.97 -8.92 12.41
C VAL A 13 5.87 -7.70 13.33
N GLU A 14 6.97 -6.98 13.52
CA GLU A 14 7.05 -5.77 14.34
C GLU A 14 6.14 -4.66 13.79
N GLY A 15 6.13 -4.45 12.47
CA GLY A 15 5.24 -3.48 11.82
C GLY A 15 3.76 -3.83 11.99
N GLN A 16 3.40 -5.10 11.83
CA GLN A 16 2.03 -5.57 12.04
C GLN A 16 1.58 -5.47 13.49
N VAL A 17 2.47 -5.75 14.45
CA VAL A 17 2.21 -5.55 15.89
C VAL A 17 1.96 -4.08 16.19
N ALA A 18 2.77 -3.17 15.65
CA ALA A 18 2.59 -1.73 15.83
C ALA A 18 1.25 -1.24 15.27
N ALA A 19 0.87 -1.69 14.07
CA ALA A 19 -0.43 -1.38 13.49
C ALA A 19 -1.60 -1.89 14.34
N LEU A 20 -1.49 -3.12 14.86
CA LEU A 20 -2.50 -3.68 15.76
C LEU A 20 -2.59 -2.91 17.08
N ALA A 21 -1.45 -2.53 17.68
CA ALA A 21 -1.40 -1.70 18.88
C ALA A 21 -2.10 -0.35 18.68
N ALA A 22 -1.85 0.33 17.56
CA ALA A 22 -2.53 1.57 17.20
C ALA A 22 -4.06 1.40 17.12
N CYS A 23 -4.53 0.29 16.49
CA CYS A 23 -5.95 -0.04 16.43
C CYS A 23 -6.60 -0.22 17.81
N VAL A 24 -5.91 -0.87 18.76
CA VAL A 24 -6.44 -1.09 20.12
C VAL A 24 -6.54 0.24 20.88
N VAL A 25 -5.53 1.09 20.79
CA VAL A 25 -5.55 2.43 21.41
C VAL A 25 -6.69 3.25 20.82
N ALA A 26 -6.81 3.30 19.49
CA ALA A 26 -7.89 4.01 18.80
C ALA A 26 -9.29 3.50 19.19
N LEU A 27 -9.48 2.18 19.35
CA LEU A 27 -10.73 1.62 19.83
C LEU A 27 -11.01 2.02 21.29
N ALA A 28 -10.01 1.95 22.17
CA ALA A 28 -10.17 2.34 23.57
C ALA A 28 -10.60 3.80 23.71
N ASP A 29 -9.97 4.70 22.95
CA ASP A 29 -10.31 6.12 22.88
C ASP A 29 -11.72 6.33 22.29
N ALA A 30 -12.05 5.67 21.17
CA ALA A 30 -13.36 5.77 20.53
C ALA A 30 -14.51 5.31 21.43
N LEU A 31 -14.25 4.33 22.30
CA LEU A 31 -15.19 3.85 23.30
C LEU A 31 -15.25 4.73 24.56
N GLY A 32 -14.36 5.72 24.69
CA GLY A 32 -14.27 6.59 25.86
C GLY A 32 -13.85 5.84 27.12
N LEU A 33 -13.01 4.81 26.99
CA LEU A 33 -12.55 4.04 28.14
C LEU A 33 -11.49 4.83 28.90
N GLU A 34 -11.61 4.90 30.24
CA GLU A 34 -10.64 5.57 31.10
C GLU A 34 -9.22 4.99 31.00
N VAL A 35 -9.08 3.78 30.45
CA VAL A 35 -7.82 3.06 30.27
C VAL A 35 -7.03 3.46 29.03
N ALA A 36 -7.58 4.23 28.10
CA ALA A 36 -6.96 4.46 26.80
C ALA A 36 -5.56 5.11 26.91
N GLY A 37 -5.42 6.15 27.75
CA GLY A 37 -4.11 6.76 28.02
C GLY A 37 -3.12 5.80 28.70
N THR A 38 -3.58 4.95 29.62
CA THR A 38 -2.71 3.95 30.28
C THR A 38 -2.31 2.80 29.35
N LEU A 39 -3.13 2.51 28.35
CA LEU A 39 -2.86 1.50 27.33
C LEU A 39 -1.77 1.99 26.37
N ASP A 40 -1.87 3.23 25.89
CA ASP A 40 -0.85 3.84 25.02
C ASP A 40 0.51 3.93 25.72
N ASP A 41 0.53 4.40 26.97
CA ASP A 41 1.74 4.45 27.80
C ASP A 41 2.38 3.05 27.97
N ARG A 42 1.55 2.01 28.15
CA ARG A 42 2.06 0.65 28.33
C ARG A 42 2.63 0.08 27.04
N LEU A 43 1.94 0.24 25.92
CA LEU A 43 2.37 -0.25 24.61
C LEU A 43 3.62 0.46 24.10
N SER A 44 3.84 1.71 24.53
CA SER A 44 5.02 2.51 24.20
C SER A 44 6.20 2.31 25.16
N ALA A 45 6.06 1.47 26.19
CA ALA A 45 7.11 1.25 27.18
C ALA A 45 8.31 0.48 26.59
N GLU A 46 9.54 0.92 26.88
CA GLU A 46 10.77 0.27 26.39
C GLU A 46 10.91 -1.20 26.85
N ASP A 47 10.21 -1.59 27.91
CA ASP A 47 10.23 -2.94 28.49
C ASP A 47 9.03 -3.81 28.08
N PHE A 48 8.20 -3.37 27.13
CA PHE A 48 7.07 -4.15 26.65
C PHE A 48 7.54 -5.35 25.80
N ASP A 49 7.09 -6.56 26.15
CA ASP A 49 7.49 -7.79 25.44
C ASP A 49 6.50 -8.17 24.33
N PHE A 50 6.84 -7.81 23.09
CA PHE A 50 6.03 -8.19 21.93
C PHE A 50 6.20 -9.64 21.48
N SER A 51 7.04 -10.45 22.13
CA SER A 51 7.40 -11.80 21.66
C SER A 51 6.19 -12.72 21.53
N ALA A 52 5.25 -12.68 22.47
CA ALA A 52 4.04 -13.50 22.43
C ALA A 52 3.12 -13.12 21.25
N VAL A 53 2.97 -11.82 20.99
CA VAL A 53 2.19 -11.29 19.87
C VAL A 53 2.85 -11.65 18.55
N ALA A 54 4.17 -11.50 18.48
CA ALA A 54 4.98 -11.84 17.32
C ALA A 54 4.88 -13.32 16.95
N MET A 55 4.93 -14.22 17.94
CA MET A 55 4.72 -15.66 17.71
C MET A 55 3.32 -15.98 17.22
N ALA A 56 2.29 -15.27 17.70
CA ALA A 56 0.92 -15.46 17.25
C ALA A 56 0.75 -15.08 15.77
N LEU A 57 1.37 -13.97 15.33
CA LEU A 57 1.37 -13.53 13.92
C LEU A 57 2.24 -14.42 13.03
N ALA A 58 3.39 -14.89 13.51
CA ALA A 58 4.24 -15.81 12.75
C ALA A 58 3.61 -17.22 12.60
N GLY A 59 2.86 -17.66 13.62
CA GLY A 59 2.17 -18.94 13.63
C GLY A 59 0.97 -19.01 12.68
N SER A 60 0.38 -17.88 12.29
CA SER A 60 -0.67 -17.84 11.26
C SER A 60 -0.15 -18.05 9.84
N ASP A 61 1.11 -17.69 9.55
CA ASP A 61 1.72 -17.87 8.23
C ASP A 61 2.20 -19.32 7.97
N ALA A 62 2.59 -20.05 9.01
CA ALA A 62 3.13 -21.41 8.88
C ALA A 62 2.06 -22.53 8.89
N GLU A 63 0.83 -22.24 9.35
CA GLU A 63 -0.20 -23.26 9.59
C GLU A 63 -1.51 -23.05 8.79
N ALA A 64 -1.56 -22.06 7.89
CA ALA A 64 -2.71 -21.79 7.04
C ALA A 64 -3.08 -22.93 6.06
N GLU A 65 -2.25 -23.99 5.94
CA GLU A 65 -2.50 -25.14 5.06
C GLU A 65 -3.16 -26.37 5.73
N ALA A 66 -3.38 -26.40 7.06
CA ALA A 66 -3.80 -27.67 7.71
C ALA A 66 -5.09 -27.64 8.56
N GLU A 67 -5.42 -26.59 9.32
CA GLU A 67 -6.56 -26.67 10.27
C GLU A 67 -7.30 -25.35 10.46
N ALA A 68 -8.10 -24.96 9.46
CA ALA A 68 -8.95 -23.78 9.51
C ALA A 68 -10.19 -23.91 10.43
N GLU A 69 -10.33 -24.98 11.22
CA GLU A 69 -11.57 -25.27 11.96
C GLU A 69 -11.42 -25.35 13.49
N VAL A 70 -10.22 -25.19 14.08
CA VAL A 70 -10.01 -25.39 15.54
C VAL A 70 -9.22 -24.29 16.26
N ARG A 71 -8.55 -23.35 15.58
CA ARG A 71 -7.93 -22.20 16.26
C ARG A 71 -8.92 -21.05 16.38
N GLY A 72 -9.28 -20.71 17.63
CA GLY A 72 -10.16 -19.58 17.94
C GLY A 72 -9.63 -18.27 17.34
N PRO A 73 -10.52 -17.32 17.01
CA PRO A 73 -10.14 -16.14 16.25
C PRO A 73 -9.39 -15.13 17.14
N HIS A 74 -8.45 -14.37 16.58
CA HIS A 74 -7.74 -13.23 17.21
C HIS A 74 -6.67 -13.55 18.27
N VAL A 75 -5.81 -14.54 17.99
CA VAL A 75 -4.72 -14.94 18.90
C VAL A 75 -3.72 -13.79 19.14
N ALA A 76 -3.41 -13.00 18.11
CA ALA A 76 -2.48 -11.88 18.22
C ALA A 76 -3.06 -10.74 19.08
N LEU A 77 -4.31 -10.32 18.82
CA LEU A 77 -5.01 -9.32 19.64
C LEU A 77 -5.13 -9.77 21.10
N THR A 78 -5.49 -11.03 21.33
CA THR A 78 -5.62 -11.57 22.68
C THR A 78 -4.28 -11.58 23.42
N ALA A 79 -3.20 -11.96 22.74
CA ALA A 79 -1.85 -11.93 23.30
C ALA A 79 -1.41 -10.50 23.63
N LEU A 80 -1.69 -9.54 22.76
CA LEU A 80 -1.37 -8.13 22.96
C LEU A 80 -2.10 -7.56 24.18
N LEU A 81 -3.40 -7.80 24.30
CA LEU A 81 -4.21 -7.37 25.44
C LEU A 81 -3.78 -8.05 26.74
N ALA A 82 -3.38 -9.32 26.69
CA ALA A 82 -2.87 -10.04 27.85
C ALA A 82 -1.56 -9.47 28.36
N GLU A 83 -0.59 -9.25 27.46
CA GLU A 83 0.70 -8.66 27.79
C GLU A 83 0.57 -7.22 28.29
N ALA A 84 -0.34 -6.44 27.69
CA ALA A 84 -0.64 -5.09 28.14
C ALA A 84 -1.43 -5.03 29.46
N GLY A 85 -1.93 -6.16 29.98
CA GLY A 85 -2.70 -6.20 31.22
C GLY A 85 -4.18 -5.81 31.08
N PHE A 86 -4.70 -5.77 29.85
CA PHE A 86 -6.07 -5.37 29.52
C PHE A 86 -6.96 -6.54 29.03
N ALA A 87 -6.49 -7.78 29.16
CA ALA A 87 -7.24 -8.96 28.72
C ALA A 87 -8.65 -9.10 29.33
N SER A 88 -8.94 -8.52 30.49
CA SER A 88 -10.27 -8.56 31.10
C SER A 88 -11.28 -7.58 30.50
N ILE A 89 -10.86 -6.68 29.60
CA ILE A 89 -11.75 -5.67 29.00
C ILE A 89 -12.34 -6.23 27.71
N GLU A 90 -13.50 -6.88 27.82
CA GLU A 90 -14.19 -7.53 26.70
C GLU A 90 -14.42 -6.60 25.49
N ALA A 91 -14.65 -5.31 25.74
CA ALA A 91 -14.90 -4.33 24.68
C ALA A 91 -13.68 -4.08 23.77
N LEU A 92 -12.47 -4.47 24.17
CA LEU A 92 -11.25 -4.37 23.36
C LEU A 92 -10.97 -5.62 22.52
N HIS A 93 -11.65 -6.73 22.78
CA HIS A 93 -11.51 -7.97 22.01
C HIS A 93 -12.36 -7.93 20.75
N ASP A 94 -12.15 -6.91 19.91
CA ASP A 94 -12.88 -6.74 18.66
C ASP A 94 -12.12 -7.34 17.46
N PRO A 95 -12.66 -8.38 16.81
CA PRO A 95 -12.13 -8.99 15.59
C PRO A 95 -11.73 -8.04 14.46
N SER A 96 -12.47 -6.94 14.32
CA SER A 96 -12.31 -5.99 13.23
C SER A 96 -10.97 -5.25 13.26
N LEU A 97 -10.29 -5.25 14.40
CA LEU A 97 -9.01 -4.56 14.57
C LEU A 97 -7.89 -5.18 13.74
N GLU A 98 -7.91 -6.49 13.48
CA GLU A 98 -6.90 -7.15 12.64
C GLU A 98 -7.02 -6.71 11.17
N ASP A 99 -8.25 -6.67 10.64
CA ASP A 99 -8.53 -6.14 9.30
C ASP A 99 -8.19 -4.64 9.22
N THR A 100 -8.46 -3.88 10.28
CA THR A 100 -8.13 -2.45 10.34
C THR A 100 -6.61 -2.24 10.39
N ALA A 101 -5.88 -3.06 11.15
CA ALA A 101 -4.42 -3.02 11.22
C ALA A 101 -3.76 -3.37 9.88
N LEU A 102 -4.35 -4.32 9.15
CA LEU A 102 -3.95 -4.61 7.77
C LEU A 102 -4.12 -3.36 6.88
N MET A 103 -5.21 -2.60 7.03
CA MET A 103 -5.45 -1.39 6.22
C MET A 103 -4.46 -0.27 6.54
N ILE A 104 -4.01 -0.11 7.79
CA ILE A 104 -2.88 0.78 8.13
C ILE A 104 -1.61 0.35 7.40
N THR A 105 -1.26 -0.94 7.50
CA THR A 105 -0.06 -1.49 6.85
C THR A 105 -0.11 -1.27 5.34
N CYS A 106 -1.26 -1.49 4.73
CA CYS A 106 -1.52 -1.21 3.32
C CYS A 106 -1.37 0.28 2.99
N HIS A 107 -1.98 1.17 3.76
CA HIS A 107 -1.94 2.62 3.56
C HIS A 107 -0.51 3.16 3.52
N ASP A 108 0.30 2.77 4.51
CA ASP A 108 1.69 3.24 4.62
C ASP A 108 2.56 2.62 3.51
N SER A 109 2.32 1.35 3.20
CA SER A 109 2.99 0.65 2.11
C SER A 109 2.67 1.27 0.74
N LEU A 110 1.41 1.64 0.48
CA LEU A 110 1.02 2.36 -0.74
C LEU A 110 1.62 3.76 -0.80
N SER A 111 1.77 4.45 0.34
CA SER A 111 2.45 5.74 0.41
C SER A 111 3.91 5.62 -0.03
N ALA A 112 4.63 4.63 0.50
CA ALA A 112 6.01 4.35 0.09
C ALA A 112 6.13 3.99 -1.40
N ILE A 113 5.22 3.16 -1.92
CA ILE A 113 5.17 2.82 -3.36
C ILE A 113 4.90 4.07 -4.21
N SER A 114 4.01 4.96 -3.77
CA SER A 114 3.68 6.18 -4.49
C SER A 114 4.87 7.13 -4.62
N VAL A 115 5.70 7.22 -3.56
CA VAL A 115 6.97 7.97 -3.63
C VAL A 115 7.90 7.38 -4.69
N MET A 116 8.09 6.05 -4.71
CA MET A 116 8.93 5.38 -5.71
C MET A 116 8.41 5.60 -7.14
N LEU A 117 7.09 5.55 -7.34
CA LEU A 117 6.47 5.82 -8.63
C LEU A 117 6.63 7.29 -9.04
N GLY A 118 6.60 8.22 -8.07
CA GLY A 118 6.90 9.63 -8.31
C GLY A 118 8.29 9.86 -8.91
N GLU A 119 9.30 9.18 -8.37
CA GLU A 119 10.66 9.20 -8.94
C GLU A 119 10.69 8.71 -10.40
N SER A 120 9.95 7.63 -10.70
CA SER A 120 9.82 7.12 -12.08
C SER A 120 9.10 8.12 -13.00
N VAL A 121 8.06 8.78 -12.51
CA VAL A 121 7.32 9.82 -13.25
C VAL A 121 8.23 11.00 -13.56
N ASP A 122 9.01 11.48 -12.60
CA ASP A 122 9.95 12.60 -12.79
C ASP A 122 11.05 12.25 -13.81
N ALA A 123 11.58 11.03 -13.76
CA ALA A 123 12.55 10.53 -14.73
C ALA A 123 11.94 10.42 -16.14
N LEU A 124 10.72 9.88 -16.26
CA LEU A 124 9.97 9.80 -17.52
C LEU A 124 9.66 11.19 -18.09
N LEU A 125 9.28 12.14 -17.24
CA LEU A 125 9.05 13.53 -17.63
C LEU A 125 10.32 14.13 -18.24
N THR A 126 11.43 14.02 -17.51
CA THR A 126 12.74 14.54 -17.94
C THR A 126 13.18 13.93 -19.28
N LEU A 127 13.10 12.60 -19.42
CA LEU A 127 13.45 11.91 -20.66
C LEU A 127 12.54 12.34 -21.83
N THR A 128 11.24 12.49 -21.58
CA THR A 128 10.27 12.93 -22.59
C THR A 128 10.58 14.36 -23.06
N GLU A 129 10.97 15.26 -22.15
CA GLU A 129 11.37 16.63 -22.50
C GLU A 129 12.62 16.67 -23.36
N VAL A 130 13.63 15.86 -23.02
CA VAL A 130 14.90 15.78 -23.76
C VAL A 130 14.66 15.24 -25.18
N HIS A 131 13.79 14.25 -25.32
CA HIS A 131 13.54 13.57 -26.60
C HIS A 131 12.29 14.06 -27.34
N GLN A 132 11.74 15.22 -26.98
CA GLN A 132 10.47 15.71 -27.54
C GLN A 132 10.47 15.95 -29.07
N LEU A 133 11.66 16.05 -29.68
CA LEU A 133 11.84 16.26 -31.12
C LEU A 133 12.22 14.97 -31.88
N ASP A 134 12.42 13.88 -31.14
CA ASP A 134 12.85 12.58 -31.66
C ASP A 134 11.65 11.61 -31.68
N ALA A 135 11.66 10.63 -32.58
CA ALA A 135 10.60 9.62 -32.66
C ALA A 135 10.41 8.83 -31.34
N GLN A 136 11.43 8.77 -30.48
CA GLN A 136 11.36 8.14 -29.16
C GLN A 136 10.57 8.97 -28.14
N GLY A 137 10.44 10.28 -28.34
CA GLY A 137 9.68 11.16 -27.46
C GLY A 137 8.21 10.75 -27.35
N LEU A 138 7.60 10.30 -28.45
CA LEU A 138 6.22 9.82 -28.43
C LEU A 138 6.05 8.54 -27.61
N TRP A 139 7.01 7.62 -27.72
CA TRP A 139 7.02 6.38 -26.93
C TRP A 139 7.13 6.69 -25.44
N LEU A 140 8.08 7.54 -25.04
CA LEU A 140 8.24 7.99 -23.66
C LEU A 140 6.99 8.71 -23.13
N ALA A 141 6.38 9.59 -23.94
CA ALA A 141 5.16 10.31 -23.58
C ALA A 141 3.96 9.40 -23.30
N GLN A 142 3.86 8.27 -24.01
CA GLN A 142 2.82 7.26 -23.75
C GLN A 142 3.00 6.63 -22.37
N TYR A 143 4.23 6.25 -22.01
CA TYR A 143 4.53 5.67 -20.70
C TYR A 143 4.46 6.68 -19.56
N LEU A 144 4.85 7.94 -19.79
CA LEU A 144 4.61 9.02 -18.83
C LEU A 144 3.12 9.17 -18.53
N SER A 145 2.27 9.17 -19.56
CA SER A 145 0.82 9.25 -19.38
C SER A 145 0.26 8.06 -18.59
N ALA A 146 0.73 6.85 -18.88
CA ALA A 146 0.33 5.65 -18.15
C ALA A 146 0.82 5.63 -16.70
N ALA A 147 2.05 6.08 -16.44
CA ALA A 147 2.61 6.19 -15.09
C ALA A 147 1.84 7.20 -14.23
N LEU A 148 1.49 8.36 -14.79
CA LEU A 148 0.66 9.37 -14.12
C LEU A 148 -0.74 8.83 -13.79
N GLN A 149 -1.38 8.13 -14.73
CA GLN A 149 -2.67 7.48 -14.47
C GLN A 149 -2.57 6.44 -13.35
N GLY A 150 -1.51 5.62 -13.37
CA GLY A 150 -1.21 4.66 -12.31
C GLY A 150 -1.01 5.35 -10.95
N GLN A 151 -0.29 6.46 -10.92
CA GLN A 151 -0.06 7.25 -9.69
C GLN A 151 -1.36 7.82 -9.13
N MET A 152 -2.21 8.39 -9.98
CA MET A 152 -3.53 8.89 -9.58
C MET A 152 -4.40 7.78 -9.01
N MET A 153 -4.43 6.61 -9.67
CA MET A 153 -5.19 5.46 -9.19
C MET A 153 -4.66 4.95 -7.86
N LEU A 154 -3.34 4.87 -7.69
CA LEU A 154 -2.69 4.43 -6.46
C LEU A 154 -3.01 5.36 -5.28
N LEU A 155 -2.93 6.68 -5.50
CA LEU A 155 -3.27 7.68 -4.49
C LEU A 155 -4.75 7.62 -4.11
N ALA A 156 -5.64 7.54 -5.11
CA ALA A 156 -7.07 7.40 -4.86
C ALA A 156 -7.40 6.11 -4.08
N THR A 157 -6.75 4.99 -4.40
CA THR A 157 -6.93 3.73 -3.68
C THR A 157 -6.41 3.83 -2.25
N ARG A 158 -5.24 4.45 -2.02
CA ARG A 158 -4.70 4.70 -0.68
C ARG A 158 -5.68 5.53 0.15
N ASP A 159 -6.13 6.66 -0.39
CA ASP A 159 -6.99 7.62 0.32
C ASP A 159 -8.40 7.06 0.56
N ALA A 160 -8.79 6.00 -0.15
CA ALA A 160 -10.07 5.32 0.02
C ALA A 160 -10.02 4.17 1.04
N LEU A 161 -8.85 3.77 1.56
CA LEU A 161 -8.73 2.61 2.44
C LEU A 161 -9.58 2.77 3.71
N PRO A 162 -10.54 1.87 3.97
CA PRO A 162 -11.45 2.00 5.10
C PRO A 162 -10.94 1.28 6.34
N THR A 163 -11.45 1.65 7.52
CA THR A 163 -11.40 0.74 8.67
C THR A 163 -12.32 -0.46 8.44
N GLN A 164 -12.20 -1.51 9.26
CA GLN A 164 -13.31 -2.46 9.40
C GLN A 164 -14.35 -1.91 10.38
N VAL A 165 -15.61 -2.35 10.24
CA VAL A 165 -16.69 -1.95 11.16
C VAL A 165 -16.59 -2.78 12.45
N PRO A 166 -16.28 -2.18 13.62
CA PRO A 166 -16.30 -2.86 14.89
C PRO A 166 -17.71 -3.24 15.33
N ALA A 167 -17.80 -4.15 16.32
CA ALA A 167 -19.06 -4.57 16.93
C ALA A 167 -19.85 -3.37 17.50
N ASN A 168 -19.15 -2.39 18.08
CA ASN A 168 -19.74 -1.12 18.44
C ASN A 168 -19.61 -0.11 17.29
N ILE A 169 -20.61 -0.10 16.41
CA ILE A 169 -20.64 0.73 15.18
C ILE A 169 -20.44 2.24 15.45
N ARG A 170 -20.71 2.73 16.66
CA ARG A 170 -20.46 4.14 17.00
C ARG A 170 -18.97 4.49 17.04
N ALA A 171 -18.11 3.49 17.21
CA ALA A 171 -16.66 3.66 17.24
C ALA A 171 -16.04 3.74 15.84
N THR A 172 -16.75 3.35 14.76
CA THR A 172 -16.18 3.30 13.40
C THR A 172 -15.60 4.65 12.95
N ALA A 173 -16.40 5.73 13.04
CA ALA A 173 -15.94 7.03 12.59
C ALA A 173 -14.79 7.61 13.44
N PRO A 174 -14.83 7.56 14.78
CA PRO A 174 -13.68 7.95 15.61
C PRO A 174 -12.41 7.14 15.32
N ILE A 175 -12.51 5.83 15.11
CA ILE A 175 -11.35 4.97 14.78
C ILE A 175 -10.77 5.36 13.42
N ALA A 176 -11.64 5.55 12.42
CA ALA A 176 -11.22 5.94 11.08
C ALA A 176 -10.47 7.27 11.08
N ASP A 177 -11.01 8.27 11.78
CA ASP A 177 -10.37 9.58 11.94
C ASP A 177 -9.01 9.48 12.66
N ALA A 178 -8.95 8.73 13.76
CA ALA A 178 -7.72 8.53 14.54
C ALA A 178 -6.60 7.83 13.74
N LEU A 179 -6.97 6.93 12.83
CA LEU A 179 -6.04 6.11 12.04
C LEU A 179 -5.82 6.63 10.62
N SER A 180 -6.38 7.79 10.27
CA SER A 180 -6.33 8.34 8.90
C SER A 180 -6.87 7.38 7.83
N LEU A 181 -7.90 6.62 8.18
CA LEU A 181 -8.62 5.72 7.28
C LEU A 181 -10.03 6.26 7.00
N THR A 182 -10.71 5.70 6.00
CA THR A 182 -12.08 6.09 5.67
C THR A 182 -13.12 5.31 6.46
N VAL A 183 -14.32 5.89 6.59
CA VAL A 183 -15.47 5.19 7.16
C VAL A 183 -16.13 4.37 6.06
N PRO A 184 -16.18 3.03 6.17
CA PRO A 184 -16.88 2.23 5.18
C PRO A 184 -18.39 2.38 5.32
N ASP A 185 -19.11 2.29 4.19
CA ASP A 185 -20.57 2.23 4.20
C ASP A 185 -21.09 0.90 4.78
N LEU A 186 -20.35 -0.20 4.57
CA LEU A 186 -20.71 -1.56 4.98
C LEU A 186 -19.48 -2.34 5.47
N PRO A 187 -19.65 -3.30 6.39
CA PRO A 187 -18.60 -4.26 6.73
C PRO A 187 -18.15 -5.02 5.48
N TRP A 188 -16.83 -5.22 5.34
CA TRP A 188 -16.21 -5.77 4.13
C TRP A 188 -15.50 -7.11 4.36
N THR A 189 -15.79 -7.80 5.47
CA THR A 189 -15.22 -9.14 5.74
C THR A 189 -15.62 -10.18 4.68
N ALA A 190 -16.87 -10.10 4.19
CA ALA A 190 -17.43 -11.01 3.19
C ALA A 190 -17.13 -10.57 1.75
N ASP A 191 -17.00 -9.27 1.52
CA ASP A 191 -16.63 -8.70 0.22
C ASP A 191 -15.37 -7.85 0.40
N ARG A 192 -14.21 -8.47 0.10
CA ARG A 192 -12.88 -7.90 0.31
C ARG A 192 -12.52 -6.83 -0.73
N TRP A 193 -13.48 -5.98 -1.09
CA TRP A 193 -13.34 -4.93 -2.11
C TRP A 193 -12.14 -4.00 -1.86
N PRO A 194 -11.78 -3.58 -0.62
CA PRO A 194 -10.63 -2.70 -0.44
C PRO A 194 -9.32 -3.38 -0.83
N LEU A 195 -9.23 -4.71 -0.67
CA LEU A 195 -8.08 -5.50 -1.08
C LEU A 195 -8.05 -5.69 -2.60
N ALA A 196 -9.22 -5.93 -3.21
CA ALA A 196 -9.34 -6.05 -4.66
C ALA A 196 -8.95 -4.75 -5.38
N ASP A 197 -9.33 -3.60 -4.84
CA ASP A 197 -8.97 -2.29 -5.38
C ASP A 197 -7.46 -2.05 -5.32
N GLN A 198 -6.81 -2.42 -4.21
CA GLN A 198 -5.35 -2.37 -4.08
C GLN A 198 -4.64 -3.25 -5.10
N VAL A 199 -5.11 -4.49 -5.27
CA VAL A 199 -4.53 -5.40 -6.26
C VAL A 199 -4.66 -4.81 -7.67
N SER A 200 -5.83 -4.25 -7.98
CA SER A 200 -6.09 -3.61 -9.28
C SER A 200 -5.22 -2.38 -9.51
N ALA A 201 -5.05 -1.54 -8.48
CA ALA A 201 -4.17 -0.37 -8.47
C ALA A 201 -2.73 -0.73 -8.81
N LEU A 202 -2.16 -1.68 -8.07
CA LEU A 202 -0.77 -2.10 -8.25
C LEU A 202 -0.57 -2.83 -9.60
N GLN A 203 -1.52 -3.68 -10.00
CA GLN A 203 -1.48 -4.40 -11.28
C GLN A 203 -1.55 -3.45 -12.48
N SER A 204 -2.16 -2.27 -12.36
CA SER A 204 -2.23 -1.31 -13.48
C SER A 204 -0.85 -0.83 -13.95
N LEU A 205 0.15 -0.88 -13.08
CA LEU A 205 1.53 -0.48 -13.38
C LEU A 205 2.26 -1.48 -14.30
N CYS A 206 1.74 -2.71 -14.45
CA CYS A 206 2.37 -3.75 -15.28
C CYS A 206 2.62 -3.29 -16.72
N GLY A 207 1.73 -2.48 -17.29
CA GLY A 207 1.90 -1.97 -18.65
C GLY A 207 3.14 -1.08 -18.81
N VAL A 208 3.42 -0.22 -17.81
CA VAL A 208 4.62 0.61 -17.78
C VAL A 208 5.85 -0.26 -17.57
N LEU A 209 5.83 -1.15 -16.59
CA LEU A 209 6.95 -2.04 -16.26
C LEU A 209 7.37 -2.90 -17.46
N GLN A 210 6.41 -3.52 -18.15
CA GLN A 210 6.66 -4.34 -19.34
C GLN A 210 7.21 -3.53 -20.51
N GLY A 211 6.79 -2.27 -20.64
CA GLY A 211 7.35 -1.35 -21.64
C GLY A 211 8.86 -1.17 -21.53
N PHE A 212 9.38 -1.22 -20.30
CA PHE A 212 10.81 -1.11 -19.99
C PHE A 212 11.50 -2.47 -19.80
N GLY A 213 10.87 -3.57 -20.21
CA GLY A 213 11.43 -4.91 -20.13
C GLY A 213 11.48 -5.47 -18.70
N LEU A 214 10.70 -4.91 -17.78
CA LEU A 214 10.52 -5.42 -16.42
C LEU A 214 9.23 -6.23 -16.34
N ASP A 215 9.10 -7.07 -15.32
CA ASP A 215 7.91 -7.93 -15.12
C ASP A 215 7.56 -8.81 -16.34
N LEU A 216 8.58 -9.24 -17.07
CA LEU A 216 8.45 -10.23 -18.13
C LEU A 216 8.23 -11.61 -17.48
N GLU A 217 7.42 -12.46 -18.11
CA GLU A 217 7.13 -13.85 -17.68
C GLU A 217 6.11 -14.02 -16.53
N GLY A 218 5.42 -12.95 -16.11
CA GLY A 218 4.28 -13.06 -15.19
C GLY A 218 4.65 -13.54 -13.78
N GLN A 219 5.92 -13.40 -13.39
CA GLN A 219 6.41 -13.71 -12.03
C GLN A 219 6.73 -12.46 -11.19
N GLY A 220 6.57 -11.25 -11.73
CA GLY A 220 6.64 -10.00 -10.98
C GLY A 220 5.27 -9.56 -10.47
N VAL A 221 4.87 -8.34 -10.76
CA VAL A 221 3.67 -7.70 -10.19
C VAL A 221 2.41 -8.43 -10.63
N LEU A 222 2.29 -8.77 -11.92
CA LEU A 222 1.12 -9.49 -12.43
C LEU A 222 0.95 -10.89 -11.79
N GLY A 223 2.05 -11.60 -11.58
CA GLY A 223 2.06 -12.90 -10.92
C GLY A 223 1.63 -12.81 -9.47
N ALA A 224 2.18 -11.85 -8.74
CA ALA A 224 1.81 -11.60 -7.35
C ALA A 224 0.35 -11.17 -7.19
N ALA A 225 -0.17 -10.33 -8.10
CA ALA A 225 -1.57 -9.94 -8.14
C ALA A 225 -2.49 -11.15 -8.35
N THR A 226 -2.14 -12.02 -9.30
CA THR A 226 -2.90 -13.26 -9.58
C THR A 226 -2.89 -14.21 -8.38
N ALA A 227 -1.74 -14.36 -7.71
CA ALA A 227 -1.62 -15.17 -6.50
C ALA A 227 -2.45 -14.58 -5.36
N CYS A 228 -2.47 -13.25 -5.21
CA CYS A 228 -3.28 -12.56 -4.21
C CYS A 228 -4.77 -12.82 -4.41
N ILE A 229 -5.29 -12.63 -5.63
CA ILE A 229 -6.69 -12.93 -5.98
C ILE A 229 -7.02 -14.41 -5.72
N SER A 230 -6.14 -15.32 -6.15
CA SER A 230 -6.36 -16.76 -6.01
C SER A 230 -6.36 -17.23 -4.55
N SER A 231 -5.63 -16.53 -3.68
CA SER A 231 -5.60 -16.79 -2.23
C SER A 231 -6.77 -16.17 -1.46
N GLY A 232 -7.66 -15.45 -2.13
CA GLY A 232 -8.71 -14.68 -1.45
C GLY A 232 -8.14 -13.48 -0.67
N TYR A 233 -7.06 -12.88 -1.17
CA TYR A 233 -6.38 -11.72 -0.59
C TYR A 233 -5.72 -11.96 0.77
N ALA A 234 -5.08 -13.13 0.93
CA ALA A 234 -4.33 -13.44 2.16
C ALA A 234 -3.22 -12.38 2.43
N PRO A 235 -2.97 -12.00 3.69
CA PRO A 235 -1.95 -11.00 4.02
C PRO A 235 -0.55 -11.29 3.45
N ALA A 236 -0.13 -12.55 3.43
CA ALA A 236 1.18 -12.94 2.88
C ALA A 236 1.29 -12.72 1.36
N THR A 237 0.23 -12.97 0.59
CA THR A 237 0.23 -12.74 -0.86
C THR A 237 0.08 -11.26 -1.18
N LEU A 238 -0.66 -10.51 -0.37
CA LEU A 238 -0.74 -9.06 -0.45
C LEU A 238 0.62 -8.42 -0.17
N ARG A 239 1.29 -8.81 0.93
CA ARG A 239 2.69 -8.45 1.21
C ARG A 239 3.57 -8.67 -0.01
N SER A 240 3.54 -9.89 -0.57
CA SER A 240 4.33 -10.24 -1.76
C SER A 240 4.07 -9.27 -2.92
N LEU A 241 2.81 -8.90 -3.19
CA LEU A 241 2.46 -7.94 -4.22
C LEU A 241 3.07 -6.55 -3.97
N HIS A 242 2.98 -6.01 -2.75
CA HIS A 242 3.59 -4.72 -2.43
C HIS A 242 5.12 -4.75 -2.59
N LEU A 243 5.77 -5.80 -2.09
CA LEU A 243 7.22 -5.97 -2.21
C LEU A 243 7.65 -6.11 -3.68
N LYS A 244 6.93 -6.91 -4.47
CA LYS A 244 7.20 -7.09 -5.91
C LYS A 244 7.00 -5.80 -6.69
N THR A 245 6.01 -5.00 -6.32
CA THR A 245 5.78 -3.68 -6.95
C THR A 245 6.93 -2.74 -6.63
N ALA A 246 7.38 -2.68 -5.37
CA ALA A 246 8.53 -1.88 -4.98
C ALA A 246 9.82 -2.33 -5.69
N ASP A 247 10.09 -3.64 -5.74
CA ASP A 247 11.25 -4.18 -6.47
C ASP A 247 11.20 -3.81 -7.97
N ALA A 248 10.00 -3.84 -8.58
CA ALA A 248 9.81 -3.49 -9.98
C ALA A 248 9.99 -1.99 -10.25
N LEU A 249 9.53 -1.11 -9.34
CA LEU A 249 9.72 0.34 -9.45
C LEU A 249 11.19 0.75 -9.23
N ASP A 250 11.89 0.14 -8.28
CA ASP A 250 13.35 0.33 -8.13
C ASP A 250 14.09 -0.14 -9.41
N GLY A 251 13.68 -1.29 -9.96
CA GLY A 251 14.14 -1.74 -11.27
C GLY A 251 13.87 -0.73 -12.39
N LEU A 252 12.69 -0.11 -12.41
CA LEU A 252 12.31 0.90 -13.39
C LEU A 252 13.18 2.14 -13.28
N ASN A 253 13.39 2.67 -12.08
CA ASN A 253 14.26 3.84 -11.87
C ASN A 253 15.68 3.57 -12.36
N ARG A 254 16.25 2.39 -12.07
CA ARG A 254 17.58 2.01 -12.59
C ARG A 254 17.62 1.89 -14.11
N VAL A 255 16.55 1.39 -14.74
CA VAL A 255 16.45 1.30 -16.20
C VAL A 255 16.34 2.70 -16.80
N LEU A 256 15.54 3.59 -16.22
CA LEU A 256 15.37 4.98 -16.67
C LEU A 256 16.67 5.79 -16.53
N ASP A 257 17.41 5.62 -15.44
CA ASP A 257 18.72 6.28 -15.21
C ASP A 257 19.76 5.93 -16.29
N GLN A 258 19.70 4.70 -16.80
CA GLN A 258 20.61 4.18 -17.83
C GLN A 258 20.00 4.23 -19.22
N TRP A 259 18.77 4.75 -19.34
CA TRP A 259 18.04 4.73 -20.59
C TRP A 259 18.71 5.66 -21.59
N SER A 260 18.87 5.15 -22.81
CA SER A 260 19.39 5.94 -23.92
C SER A 260 18.63 5.58 -25.18
N PRO A 261 18.33 6.56 -26.06
CA PRO A 261 17.69 6.27 -27.33
C PRO A 261 18.60 5.40 -28.20
N THR A 262 17.99 4.69 -29.15
CA THR A 262 18.75 4.02 -30.22
C THR A 262 19.63 5.01 -30.98
N SER A 263 20.85 4.62 -31.32
CA SER A 263 21.80 5.47 -32.06
C SER A 263 21.17 6.04 -33.33
N ASN A 264 21.24 7.37 -33.49
CA ASN A 264 20.58 8.15 -34.56
C ASN A 264 19.05 8.01 -34.57
N PRO A 265 18.34 8.54 -33.56
CA PRO A 265 16.88 8.54 -33.58
C PRO A 265 16.36 9.35 -34.78
N ALA A 266 15.34 8.82 -35.44
CA ALA A 266 14.64 9.57 -36.48
C ALA A 266 13.99 10.81 -35.85
N LEU A 267 13.96 11.92 -36.58
CA LEU A 267 13.20 13.10 -36.17
C LEU A 267 11.70 12.75 -36.14
N ALA A 268 11.02 13.24 -35.09
CA ALA A 268 9.57 13.15 -35.01
C ALA A 268 8.93 14.02 -36.09
N SER A 269 7.79 13.57 -36.59
CA SER A 269 6.91 14.38 -37.44
C SER A 269 6.21 15.47 -36.61
N GLU A 270 5.76 16.55 -37.26
CA GLU A 270 5.04 17.64 -36.58
C GLU A 270 3.84 17.17 -35.73
N PRO A 271 3.00 16.21 -36.19
CA PRO A 271 1.93 15.67 -35.37
C PRO A 271 2.42 14.93 -34.12
N GLU A 272 3.53 14.20 -34.22
CA GLU A 272 4.10 13.46 -33.08
C GLU A 272 4.66 14.43 -32.04
N VAL A 273 5.36 15.49 -32.47
CA VAL A 273 5.85 16.55 -31.59
C VAL A 273 4.68 17.21 -30.84
N ALA A 274 3.58 17.51 -31.53
CA ALA A 274 2.41 18.11 -30.91
C ALA A 274 1.78 17.19 -29.84
N LEU A 275 1.73 15.88 -30.09
CA LEU A 275 1.24 14.90 -29.11
C LEU A 275 2.14 14.83 -27.87
N VAL A 276 3.47 14.85 -28.06
CA VAL A 276 4.44 14.85 -26.96
C VAL A 276 4.30 16.12 -26.12
N GLN A 277 4.25 17.29 -26.75
CA GLN A 277 4.07 18.56 -26.05
C GLN A 277 2.75 18.60 -25.28
N GLY A 278 1.68 18.06 -25.85
CA GLY A 278 0.40 17.92 -25.16
C GLY A 278 0.47 16.97 -23.95
N ALA A 279 1.24 15.88 -24.02
CA ALA A 279 1.45 14.98 -22.90
C ALA A 279 2.29 15.63 -21.78
N LEU A 280 3.36 16.34 -22.14
CA LEU A 280 4.20 17.10 -21.20
C LEU A 280 3.40 18.19 -20.49
N ALA A 281 2.55 18.93 -21.21
CA ALA A 281 1.68 19.94 -20.61
C ALA A 281 0.74 19.33 -19.56
N ARG A 282 0.05 18.23 -19.91
CA ARG A 282 -0.82 17.52 -18.95
C ARG A 282 -0.05 16.97 -17.76
N ALA A 283 1.15 16.44 -17.98
CA ALA A 283 1.99 15.91 -16.91
C ALA A 283 2.34 17.00 -15.89
N ARG A 284 2.73 18.18 -16.37
CA ARG A 284 3.02 19.34 -15.51
C ARG A 284 1.79 19.81 -14.76
N ASP A 285 0.64 19.94 -15.44
CA ASP A 285 -0.62 20.32 -14.78
C ASP A 285 -0.98 19.36 -13.64
N VAL A 286 -0.82 18.05 -13.84
CA VAL A 286 -1.09 17.03 -12.81
C VAL A 286 -0.11 17.15 -11.65
N LEU A 287 1.18 17.33 -11.92
CA LEU A 287 2.21 17.46 -10.88
C LEU A 287 2.06 18.78 -10.09
N GLU A 288 1.66 19.87 -10.75
CA GLU A 288 1.34 21.14 -10.08
C GLU A 288 0.11 20.99 -9.16
N GLN A 289 -0.95 20.31 -9.61
CA GLN A 289 -2.12 20.02 -8.78
C GLN A 289 -1.79 19.09 -7.59
N ALA A 290 -0.85 18.17 -7.77
CA ALA A 290 -0.41 17.27 -6.70
C ALA A 290 0.49 17.96 -5.65
N THR A 291 1.10 19.10 -5.98
CA THR A 291 2.02 19.85 -5.10
C THR A 291 1.43 21.13 -4.51
N GLY A 292 0.26 21.57 -4.97
CA GLY A 292 -0.41 22.77 -4.45
C GLY A 292 -0.99 22.56 -3.04
N GLU A 293 -0.58 23.40 -2.09
CA GLU A 293 -1.32 23.62 -0.84
C GLU A 293 -2.78 24.02 -1.17
N PRO A 294 -3.78 23.55 -0.41
CA PRO A 294 -5.15 23.95 -0.63
C PRO A 294 -5.29 25.47 -0.45
N GLU A 295 -5.82 26.16 -1.47
CA GLU A 295 -6.27 27.56 -1.37
C GLU A 295 -7.42 27.73 -0.36
#